data_AF-A0A4R5ULK2-F1
#
_entry.id   AF-A0A4R5ULK2-F1
#
_cell.length_a   1.000
_cell.length_b   1.000
_cell.length_c   1.000
_cell.angle_alpha   90.00
_cell.angle_beta   90.00
_cell.angle_gamma   90.00
#
_symmetry.space_group_name_H-M   'P 1'
#
loop_
_entity.id
_entity.type
_entity.pdbx_description
1 polymer ?
#
loop_
_entity_poly.entity_id
_entity_poly.type
_entity_poly.pdbx_seq_one_letter_code
_entity_poly.pdbx_strand_id
1 'polypeptide(L)'
;MTLDDVLSNVADQDRGRELVIVDPWTGQPAGIKFRIAGPDSEVQHRARIEMMDELAELARPDGTVSADDRERARLNCLAKCCLLMEIEEDGKPLPMTQKNVLRVLKAGVWIQAQVDAFAGDRSNFKPEAADV
;
A
#
# COMPACT_ATOMS: atom_id res chain seq x y z
N MET A 1 17.27 8.69 -20.92
CA MET A 1 16.00 8.95 -20.24
C MET A 1 15.56 10.36 -20.57
N THR A 2 14.38 10.47 -21.15
CA THR A 2 13.68 11.71 -21.50
C THR A 2 12.55 11.97 -20.49
N LEU A 3 11.90 13.14 -20.55
CA LEU A 3 10.72 13.40 -19.71
C LEU A 3 9.57 12.41 -20.02
N ASP A 4 9.39 12.04 -21.28
CA ASP A 4 8.38 11.07 -21.69
C ASP A 4 8.66 9.68 -21.09
N ASP A 5 9.94 9.28 -21.02
CA ASP A 5 10.33 8.03 -20.34
C ASP A 5 9.96 8.07 -18.84
N VAL A 6 10.14 9.23 -18.19
CA VAL A 6 9.77 9.41 -16.77
C VAL A 6 8.25 9.31 -16.58
N LEU A 7 7.47 10.00 -17.41
CA LEU A 7 6.00 9.96 -17.34
C LEU A 7 5.44 8.57 -17.62
N SER A 8 6.04 7.85 -18.58
CA SER A 8 5.69 6.45 -18.85
C SER A 8 5.97 5.54 -17.65
N ASN A 9 7.11 5.72 -16.99
CA ASN A 9 7.45 4.97 -15.78
C ASN A 9 6.46 5.22 -14.63
N VAL A 10 6.03 6.46 -14.43
CA VAL A 10 5.00 6.79 -13.42
C VAL A 10 3.68 6.08 -13.74
N ALA A 11 3.25 6.11 -15.00
CA ALA A 11 2.03 5.43 -15.43
C ALA A 11 2.10 3.91 -15.25
N ASP A 12 3.28 3.30 -15.39
CA ASP A 12 3.48 1.88 -15.08
C ASP A 12 3.43 1.59 -13.57
N GLN A 13 3.97 2.49 -12.74
CA GLN A 13 3.87 2.37 -11.28
C GLN A 13 2.43 2.47 -10.79
N ASP A 14 1.58 3.28 -11.43
CA ASP A 14 0.13 3.36 -11.13
C ASP A 14 -0.61 2.05 -11.39
N ARG A 15 -0.14 1.20 -12.31
CA ARG A 15 -0.72 -0.14 -12.54
C ARG A 15 -0.46 -1.09 -11.38
N GLY A 16 0.60 -0.82 -10.62
CA GLY A 16 1.02 -1.60 -9.48
C GLY A 16 1.60 -2.97 -9.82
N ARG A 17 1.92 -3.73 -8.77
CA ARG A 17 2.50 -5.08 -8.84
C ARG A 17 1.85 -5.99 -7.80
N GLU A 18 1.81 -7.28 -8.13
CA GLU A 18 1.23 -8.28 -7.23
C GLU A 18 2.23 -8.63 -6.12
N LEU A 19 1.75 -8.54 -4.88
CA LEU A 19 2.40 -9.06 -3.69
C LEU A 19 1.59 -10.27 -3.21
N VAL A 20 2.28 -11.41 -3.07
CA VAL A 20 1.76 -12.57 -2.33
C VAL A 20 2.26 -12.47 -0.90
N ILE A 21 1.34 -12.44 0.06
CA ILE A 21 1.69 -12.42 1.48
C ILE A 21 2.15 -13.82 1.88
N VAL A 22 3.27 -13.89 2.62
CA VAL A 22 3.83 -15.15 3.12
C VAL A 22 3.70 -15.26 4.63
N ASP A 23 3.36 -16.45 5.11
CA ASP A 23 3.37 -16.77 6.54
C ASP A 23 4.82 -16.65 7.07
N PRO A 24 5.06 -15.88 8.15
CA PRO A 24 6.42 -15.54 8.55
C PRO A 24 7.18 -16.68 9.25
N TRP A 25 6.52 -17.79 9.58
CA TRP A 25 7.18 -18.97 10.18
C TRP A 25 7.53 -20.02 9.13
N THR A 26 6.65 -20.22 8.15
CA THR A 26 6.79 -21.26 7.13
C THR A 26 7.34 -20.75 5.81
N GLY A 27 7.25 -19.44 5.57
CA GLY A 27 7.57 -18.80 4.29
C GLY A 27 6.60 -19.16 3.15
N GLN A 28 5.53 -19.88 3.43
CA GLN A 28 4.55 -20.30 2.43
C GLN A 28 3.50 -19.20 2.19
N PRO A 29 2.86 -19.15 1.01
CA PRO A 29 1.76 -18.23 0.75
C PRO A 29 0.64 -18.35 1.79
N ALA A 30 0.25 -17.23 2.39
CA ALA A 30 -0.79 -17.17 3.41
C ALA A 30 -2.22 -17.09 2.84
N GLY A 31 -2.38 -17.26 1.52
CA GLY A 31 -3.67 -17.14 0.84
C GLY A 31 -4.18 -15.70 0.69
N ILE A 32 -3.30 -14.70 0.86
CA ILE A 32 -3.63 -13.28 0.71
C ILE A 32 -2.76 -12.70 -0.42
N LYS A 33 -3.39 -11.97 -1.33
CA LYS A 33 -2.68 -11.20 -2.35
C LYS A 33 -3.13 -9.76 -2.38
N PHE A 34 -2.21 -8.87 -2.69
CA PHE A 34 -2.50 -7.48 -2.99
C PHE A 34 -1.93 -7.10 -4.35
N ARG A 35 -2.62 -6.22 -5.09
CA ARG A 35 -1.97 -5.41 -6.12
C ARG A 35 -1.69 -4.04 -5.53
N ILE A 36 -0.43 -3.65 -5.45
CA ILE A 36 0.02 -2.45 -4.75
C ILE A 36 0.56 -1.46 -5.76
N ALA A 37 0.16 -0.20 -5.69
CA ALA A 37 0.73 0.87 -6.52
C ALA A 37 2.19 1.14 -6.14
N GLY A 38 3.03 1.48 -7.11
CA GLY A 38 4.45 1.69 -6.87
C GLY A 38 4.80 2.98 -6.11
N PRO A 39 5.99 3.08 -5.49
CA PRO A 39 6.39 4.24 -4.67
C PRO A 39 6.39 5.58 -5.42
N ASP A 40 6.60 5.55 -6.73
CA ASP A 40 6.63 6.73 -7.59
C ASP A 40 5.30 6.93 -8.35
N SER A 41 4.25 6.18 -8.00
CA SER A 41 2.91 6.34 -8.56
C SER A 41 2.21 7.62 -8.09
N GLU A 42 1.29 8.12 -8.90
CA GLU A 42 0.39 9.22 -8.52
C GLU A 42 -0.57 8.76 -7.41
N VAL A 43 -0.97 7.48 -7.41
CA VAL A 43 -1.78 6.87 -6.33
C VAL A 43 -1.11 7.04 -4.97
N GLN A 44 0.16 6.64 -4.85
CA GLN A 44 0.89 6.80 -3.58
C GLN A 44 1.14 8.28 -3.24
N HIS A 45 1.38 9.13 -4.24
CA HIS A 45 1.54 10.56 -4.01
C HIS A 45 0.30 11.18 -3.37
N ARG A 46 -0.89 10.92 -3.92
CA ARG A 46 -2.17 11.38 -3.37
C ARG A 46 -2.44 10.82 -1.99
N ALA A 47 -2.19 9.54 -1.76
CA ALA A 47 -2.36 8.92 -0.45
C ALA A 47 -1.52 9.63 0.64
N ARG A 48 -0.30 10.05 0.32
CA ARG A 48 0.56 10.82 1.25
C ARG A 48 0.03 12.22 1.51
N ILE A 49 -0.51 12.91 0.50
CA ILE A 49 -1.14 14.22 0.68
C ILE A 49 -2.34 14.10 1.61
N GLU A 50 -3.24 13.16 1.33
CA GLU A 50 -4.43 12.92 2.17
C GLU A 50 -4.06 12.51 3.60
N MET A 51 -2.95 11.79 3.79
CA MET A 51 -2.42 11.51 5.12
C MET A 51 -1.97 12.79 5.85
N MET A 52 -1.33 13.73 5.17
CA MET A 52 -0.95 15.02 5.78
C MET A 52 -2.18 15.83 6.16
N ASP A 53 -3.22 15.82 5.33
CA ASP A 53 -4.49 16.47 5.63
C ASP A 53 -5.17 15.82 6.84
N GLU A 54 -5.24 14.48 6.90
CA GLU A 54 -5.77 13.74 8.06
C GLU A 54 -4.99 14.08 9.34
N LEU A 55 -3.65 14.16 9.28
CA LEU A 55 -2.84 14.54 10.43
C LEU A 55 -3.10 15.98 10.88
N ALA A 56 -3.36 16.91 9.96
CA ALA A 56 -3.69 18.29 10.28
C ALA A 56 -5.07 18.39 10.94
N GLU A 57 -6.06 17.63 10.47
CA GLU A 57 -7.40 17.56 11.07
C GLU A 57 -7.39 16.95 12.49
N LEU A 58 -6.49 16.00 12.74
CA LEU A 58 -6.32 15.33 14.03
C LEU A 58 -5.42 16.11 15.01
N ALA A 59 -4.81 17.22 14.57
CA ALA A 59 -3.94 18.01 15.41
C ALA A 59 -4.72 18.66 16.56
N ARG A 60 -4.18 18.53 17.76
CA ARG A 60 -4.70 19.20 18.96
C ARG A 60 -4.42 20.71 18.89
N PRO A 61 -5.04 21.53 19.75
CA PRO A 61 -4.80 22.97 19.77
C PRO A 61 -3.34 23.38 19.96
N ASP A 62 -2.51 22.52 20.55
CA ASP A 62 -1.07 22.73 20.72
C ASP A 62 -0.24 22.31 19.49
N GLY A 63 -0.89 21.90 18.40
CA GLY A 63 -0.26 21.45 17.16
C GLY A 63 0.27 20.02 17.21
N THR A 64 0.05 19.27 18.31
CA THR A 64 0.52 17.88 18.42
C THR A 64 -0.51 16.89 17.90
N VAL A 65 -0.03 15.78 17.34
CA VAL A 65 -0.84 14.62 16.96
C VAL A 65 -0.40 13.44 17.82
N SER A 66 -1.36 12.66 18.34
CA SER A 66 -1.04 11.50 19.18
C SER A 66 -0.35 10.40 18.36
N ALA A 67 0.39 9.50 19.03
CA ALA A 67 1.03 8.38 18.34
C ALA A 67 0.00 7.43 17.69
N ASP A 68 -1.14 7.21 18.34
CA ASP A 68 -2.23 6.38 17.81
C ASP A 68 -2.86 7.01 16.56
N ASP A 69 -3.10 8.32 16.58
CA ASP A 69 -3.61 9.05 15.42
C ASP A 69 -2.62 9.04 14.25
N ARG A 70 -1.31 9.16 14.53
CA ARG A 70 -0.26 9.03 13.51
C ARG A 70 -0.25 7.65 12.87
N GLU A 71 -0.32 6.60 13.68
CA GLU A 71 -0.33 5.22 13.18
C GLU A 71 -1.60 4.92 12.39
N ARG A 72 -2.75 5.46 12.82
CA ARG A 72 -4.01 5.36 12.08
C ARG A 72 -3.90 6.02 10.69
N ALA A 73 -3.39 7.25 10.63
CA ALA A 73 -3.19 7.96 9.38
C ALA A 73 -2.20 7.22 8.45
N ARG A 74 -1.10 6.68 9.01
CA ARG A 74 -0.13 5.84 8.27
C ARG A 74 -0.79 4.61 7.66
N LEU A 75 -1.61 3.89 8.43
CA LEU A 75 -2.33 2.72 7.92
C LEU A 75 -3.38 3.07 6.87
N ASN A 76 -4.07 4.21 7.03
CA ASN A 76 -5.00 4.71 6.02
C ASN A 76 -4.29 5.01 4.70
N CYS A 77 -3.11 5.65 4.77
CA CYS A 77 -2.23 5.88 3.62
C CYS A 77 -1.85 4.55 2.95
N LEU A 78 -1.33 3.58 3.72
CA LEU A 78 -0.90 2.28 3.18
C LEU A 78 -2.06 1.52 2.51
N ALA A 79 -3.26 1.55 3.11
CA ALA A 79 -4.44 0.92 2.55
C ALA A 79 -4.86 1.56 1.21
N LYS A 80 -4.70 2.88 1.05
CA LYS A 80 -4.97 3.57 -0.23
C LYS A 80 -4.00 3.18 -1.34
N CYS A 81 -2.80 2.71 -0.99
CA CYS A 81 -1.83 2.19 -1.97
C CYS A 81 -2.23 0.80 -2.53
N CYS A 82 -3.20 0.12 -1.91
CA CYS A 82 -3.69 -1.19 -2.38
C CYS A 82 -4.77 -0.98 -3.46
N LEU A 83 -4.48 -1.41 -4.69
CA LEU A 83 -5.36 -1.32 -5.86
C LEU A 83 -6.32 -2.51 -5.96
N LEU A 84 -5.89 -3.68 -5.48
CA LEU A 84 -6.68 -4.90 -5.40
C LEU A 84 -6.28 -5.68 -4.15
N MET A 85 -7.22 -6.45 -3.62
CA MET A 85 -7.00 -7.42 -2.55
C MET A 85 -7.77 -8.70 -2.87
N GLU A 86 -7.11 -9.83 -2.76
CA GLU A 86 -7.69 -11.16 -2.90
C GLU A 86 -7.45 -11.95 -1.60
N ILE A 87 -8.54 -12.27 -0.92
CA ILE A 87 -8.57 -13.07 0.31
C ILE A 87 -9.99 -13.59 0.50
N GLU A 88 -10.12 -14.79 1.05
CA GLU A 88 -11.41 -15.36 1.41
C GLU A 88 -11.66 -15.32 2.93
N GLU A 89 -12.91 -15.09 3.29
CA GLU A 89 -13.44 -15.27 4.64
C GLU A 89 -14.68 -16.15 4.54
N ASP A 90 -14.72 -17.24 5.32
CA ASP A 90 -15.81 -18.22 5.29
C ASP A 90 -16.13 -18.75 3.87
N GLY A 91 -15.08 -18.96 3.07
CA GLY A 91 -15.17 -19.44 1.68
C GLY A 91 -15.75 -18.43 0.70
N LYS A 92 -15.77 -17.14 1.03
CA LYS A 92 -16.24 -16.06 0.16
C LYS A 92 -15.16 -14.99 0.01
N PRO A 93 -14.96 -14.44 -1.20
CA PRO A 93 -14.01 -13.36 -1.40
C PRO A 93 -14.46 -12.11 -0.63
N LEU A 94 -13.53 -11.49 0.11
CA LEU A 94 -13.79 -10.19 0.73
C LEU A 94 -13.85 -9.10 -0.36
N PRO A 95 -14.89 -8.26 -0.39
CA PRO A 95 -14.96 -7.15 -1.33
C PRO A 95 -13.79 -6.18 -1.15
N MET A 96 -13.23 -5.71 -2.27
CA MET A 96 -12.19 -4.66 -2.27
C MET A 96 -12.79 -3.33 -1.81
N THR A 97 -12.66 -3.06 -0.52
CA THR A 97 -13.08 -1.79 0.10
C THR A 97 -12.01 -1.35 1.08
N GLN A 98 -11.88 -0.03 1.28
CA GLN A 98 -10.91 0.54 2.22
C GLN A 98 -11.03 -0.08 3.62
N LYS A 99 -12.25 -0.29 4.10
CA LYS A 99 -12.54 -0.91 5.39
C LYS A 99 -11.98 -2.35 5.47
N ASN A 100 -12.16 -3.15 4.42
CA ASN A 100 -11.69 -4.53 4.40
C ASN A 100 -10.17 -4.61 4.25
N VAL A 101 -9.55 -3.75 3.43
CA VAL A 101 -8.08 -3.64 3.34
C VAL A 101 -7.49 -3.31 4.71
N LEU A 102 -8.01 -2.29 5.39
CA LEU A 102 -7.57 -1.93 6.74
C LEU A 102 -7.78 -3.08 7.74
N ARG A 103 -8.87 -3.82 7.63
CA ARG A 103 -9.14 -4.97 8.50
C ARG A 103 -8.09 -6.08 8.30
N VAL A 104 -7.71 -6.38 7.06
CA VAL A 104 -6.67 -7.37 6.75
C VAL A 104 -5.30 -6.89 7.22
N LEU A 105 -4.93 -5.64 6.94
CA LEU A 105 -3.69 -5.05 7.44
C LEU A 105 -3.63 -5.10 8.98
N LYS A 106 -4.73 -4.81 9.66
CA LYS A 106 -4.80 -4.86 11.14
C LYS A 106 -4.85 -6.28 11.71
N ALA A 107 -5.11 -7.31 10.90
CA ALA A 107 -5.17 -8.70 11.35
C ALA A 107 -3.79 -9.23 11.79
N GLY A 108 -2.70 -8.66 11.26
CA GLY A 108 -1.35 -9.01 11.69
C GLY A 108 -0.33 -7.94 11.31
N VAL A 109 0.48 -7.49 12.27
CA VAL A 109 1.57 -6.51 12.04
C VAL A 109 2.57 -7.01 11.00
N TRP A 110 2.76 -8.32 10.90
CA TRP A 110 3.63 -8.94 9.89
C TRP A 110 3.09 -8.80 8.47
N ILE A 111 1.76 -8.72 8.29
CA ILE A 111 1.14 -8.42 6.98
C ILE A 111 1.45 -6.98 6.61
N GLN A 112 1.27 -6.05 7.56
CA GLN A 112 1.56 -4.62 7.35
C GLN A 112 3.01 -4.43 6.93
N ALA A 113 3.95 -5.09 7.63
CA ALA A 113 5.38 -4.98 7.34
C ALA A 113 5.71 -5.46 5.91
N GLN A 114 5.11 -6.55 5.44
CA GLN A 114 5.31 -7.03 4.07
C GLN A 114 4.73 -6.07 3.03
N VAL A 115 3.51 -5.55 3.25
CA VAL A 115 2.86 -4.60 2.34
C VAL A 115 3.62 -3.28 2.29
N ASP A 116 4.04 -2.74 3.44
CA ASP A 116 4.80 -1.50 3.56
C ASP A 116 6.19 -1.61 2.89
N ALA A 117 6.92 -2.69 3.19
CA ALA A 117 8.21 -2.96 2.56
C ALA A 117 8.10 -3.09 1.04
N PHE A 118 7.08 -3.82 0.56
CA PHE A 118 6.86 -3.97 -0.87
C PHE A 118 6.52 -2.64 -1.54
N ALA A 119 5.60 -1.87 -0.95
CA ALA A 119 5.14 -0.57 -1.45
C ALA A 119 6.25 0.48 -1.51
N GLY A 120 7.24 0.40 -0.62
CA GLY A 120 8.37 1.33 -0.56
C GLY A 120 9.56 0.97 -1.45
N ASP A 121 9.64 -0.26 -1.95
CA ASP A 121 10.79 -0.75 -2.71
C ASP A 121 10.58 -0.60 -4.22
N ARG A 122 11.25 0.41 -4.81
CA ARG A 122 11.27 0.67 -6.25
C ARG A 122 11.71 -0.52 -7.09
N SER A 123 12.51 -1.43 -6.55
CA SER A 123 13.00 -2.60 -7.29
C SER A 123 11.88 -3.56 -7.69
N ASN A 124 10.77 -3.58 -6.95
CA ASN A 124 9.57 -4.35 -7.29
C ASN A 124 8.82 -3.79 -8.50
N PHE A 125 9.05 -2.51 -8.84
CA PHE A 125 8.29 -1.75 -9.84
C PHE A 125 9.15 -1.33 -11.03
N LYS A 126 10.18 -2.12 -11.35
CA LYS A 126 10.95 -1.89 -12.56
C LYS A 126 10.03 -1.97 -13.79
N PRO A 127 10.18 -1.05 -14.77
CA PRO A 127 9.45 -1.13 -16.03
C PRO A 127 9.80 -2.43 -16.75
N GLU A 128 8.79 -3.14 -17.28
CA GLU A 128 8.99 -4.39 -18.04
C GLU A 128 9.91 -4.19 -19.27
N ALA A 129 10.02 -2.96 -19.79
CA ALA A 129 10.88 -2.62 -20.92
C ALA A 129 12.39 -2.55 -20.58
N ALA A 130 12.79 -2.72 -19.32
CA ALA A 130 14.18 -2.63 -18.89
C ALA A 130 15.00 -3.93 -19.05
N ASP A 131 14.36 -5.02 -19.50
CA ASP A 131 14.99 -6.34 -19.69
C ASP A 131 15.35 -6.61 -21.18
N VAL A 132 16.01 -5.65 -21.84
CA VAL A 132 16.67 -5.85 -23.16
C VAL A 132 18.15 -5.49 -23.09
#